data_AF-A0A8X6VJP6-F1
#
_entry.id   AF-A0A8X6VJP6-F1
#
_cell.length_a   1.000
_cell.length_b   1.000
_cell.length_c   1.000
_cell.angle_alpha   90.00
_cell.angle_beta   90.00
_cell.angle_gamma   90.00
#
_symmetry.space_group_name_H-M   'P 1'
#
loop_
_entity.id
_entity.type
_entity.pdbx_description
1 polymer ?
#
loop_
_entity_poly.entity_id
_entity_poly.type
_entity_poly.pdbx_seq_one_letter_code
_entity_poly.pdbx_strand_id
1 'polypeptide(L)' 'MSRRKQRSAFDQVSEFDRGRIVTYRDCGLSFKEIGIRVVRNQITVKRICDRWMQEGTTKRRGQSRPPL' A
#
# COMPACT_ATOMS: atom_id res chain seq x y z
N MET A 1 -26.38 15.67 8.12
CA MET A 1 -25.84 14.91 6.98
C MET A 1 -24.61 14.13 7.40
N SER A 2 -24.79 12.87 7.80
CA SER A 2 -23.68 12.01 8.23
C SER A 2 -22.81 11.69 7.01
N ARG A 3 -21.62 12.31 6.92
CA ARG A 3 -20.60 11.92 5.94
C ARG A 3 -20.28 10.47 6.22
N ARG A 4 -20.89 9.55 5.46
CA ARG A 4 -20.47 8.14 5.41
C ARG A 4 -18.99 8.22 5.07
N LYS A 5 -18.14 8.01 6.08
CA LYS A 5 -16.69 7.96 5.94
C LYS A 5 -16.45 6.83 4.95
N GLN A 6 -16.32 7.20 3.68
CA GLN A 6 -16.23 6.27 2.56
C GLN A 6 -15.00 5.44 2.89
N ARG A 7 -15.21 4.21 3.41
CA ARG A 7 -14.12 3.34 3.85
C ARG A 7 -13.16 3.30 2.68
N SER A 8 -11.96 3.81 2.90
CA SER A 8 -11.02 4.01 1.81
C SER A 8 -10.85 2.65 1.12
N ALA A 9 -10.66 2.62 -0.20
CA ALA A 9 -10.42 1.35 -0.90
C ALA A 9 -9.29 0.53 -0.27
N PHE A 10 -8.40 1.21 0.47
CA PHE A 10 -7.38 0.60 1.33
C PHE A 10 -7.98 -0.24 2.47
N ASP A 11 -8.96 0.27 3.24
CA ASP A 11 -9.64 -0.46 4.34
C ASP A 11 -10.46 -1.65 3.86
N GLN A 12 -10.83 -1.69 2.59
CA GLN A 12 -11.55 -2.80 1.96
C GLN A 12 -10.62 -3.89 1.42
N VAL A 13 -9.31 -3.65 1.41
CA VAL A 13 -8.31 -4.62 0.96
C VAL A 13 -7.77 -5.34 2.19
N SER A 14 -7.92 -6.67 2.18
CA SER A 14 -7.43 -7.57 3.24
C SER A 14 -5.94 -7.34 3.48
N GLU A 15 -5.49 -7.51 4.72
CA GLU A 15 -4.07 -7.46 5.06
C GLU A 15 -3.23 -8.44 4.22
N PHE A 16 -3.81 -9.59 3.86
CA PHE A 16 -3.20 -10.56 2.95
C PHE A 16 -2.98 -9.98 1.55
N ASP A 17 -4.00 -9.33 0.97
CA ASP A 17 -3.88 -8.67 -0.33
C ASP A 17 -2.87 -7.52 -0.28
N ARG A 18 -2.85 -6.74 0.81
CA ARG A 18 -1.86 -5.66 1.02
C ARG A 18 -0.43 -6.21 1.01
N GLY A 19 -0.18 -7.31 1.72
CA GLY A 19 1.12 -7.98 1.73
C GLY A 19 1.54 -8.42 0.33
N ARG A 20 0.64 -9.08 -0.42
CA ARG A 20 0.90 -9.49 -1.80
C ARG A 20 1.18 -8.32 -2.73
N ILE A 21 0.45 -7.21 -2.59
CA ILE A 21 0.68 -5.99 -3.38
C ILE A 21 2.10 -5.45 -3.15
N VAL A 22 2.56 -5.40 -1.90
CA VAL A 22 3.91 -4.95 -1.56
C VAL A 22 4.96 -5.90 -2.13
N THR A 23 4.81 -7.21 -1.93
CA THR A 23 5.75 -8.22 -2.46
C THR A 23 5.85 -8.14 -3.98
N TYR A 24 4.72 -8.09 -4.68
CA TYR A 24 4.74 -7.98 -6.14
C TYR A 24 5.35 -6.65 -6.62
N ARG A 25 5.16 -5.57 -5.87
CA ARG A 25 5.77 -4.30 -6.19
C ARG A 25 7.29 -4.34 -6.04
N ASP A 26 7.79 -5.02 -5.00
CA ASP A 26 9.22 -5.25 -4.77
C ASP A 26 9.84 -6.13 -5.87
N CYS A 27 9.10 -7.14 -6.36
CA CYS A 27 9.48 -7.94 -7.52
C CYS A 27 9.42 -7.19 -8.87
N GLY A 28 9.07 -5.89 -8.88
CA GLY A 28 9.10 -5.06 -10.09
C GLY A 28 7.86 -5.12 -10.98
N LEU A 29 6.78 -5.78 -10.55
CA LEU A 29 5.55 -5.86 -11.36
C LEU A 29 4.90 -4.48 -11.53
N SER A 30 4.21 -4.29 -12.67
CA SER A 30 3.40 -3.09 -12.90
C SER A 30 2.12 -3.10 -12.06
N PHE A 31 1.57 -1.93 -11.75
CA PHE A 31 0.32 -1.83 -10.98
C PHE A 31 -0.88 -2.54 -11.64
N LYS A 32 -0.90 -2.59 -12.98
CA LYS A 32 -1.93 -3.29 -13.74
C LYS A 32 -1.82 -4.80 -13.53
N GLU A 33 -0.61 -5.35 -13.65
CA GLU A 33 -0.32 -6.77 -13.44
C GLU A 33 -0.57 -7.24 -12.01
N ILE A 34 -0.27 -6.39 -11.04
CA ILE A 34 -0.57 -6.64 -9.63
C ILE A 34 -2.09 -6.65 -9.44
N GLY A 35 -2.80 -5.66 -9.99
CA GLY A 35 -4.25 -5.56 -9.90
C GLY A 35 -4.98 -6.80 -10.45
N ILE A 36 -4.50 -7.35 -11.56
CA ILE A 36 -5.02 -8.61 -12.11
C ILE A 36 -4.82 -9.77 -11.12
N ARG A 37 -3.62 -9.90 -10.52
CA ARG A 37 -3.28 -10.99 -9.59
C ARG A 37 -4.02 -10.94 -8.26
N VAL A 38 -4.31 -9.75 -7.74
CA VAL A 38 -5.06 -9.57 -6.49
C VAL A 38 -6.54 -9.26 -6.70
N VAL A 39 -7.01 -9.30 -7.96
CA VAL A 39 -8.40 -8.97 -8.34
C VAL A 39 -8.82 -7.58 -7.82
N ARG A 40 -7.92 -6.60 -7.91
CA ARG A 40 -8.14 -5.21 -7.51
C ARG A 40 -7.89 -4.24 -8.65
N ASN A 41 -8.53 -3.08 -8.57
CA ASN A 41 -8.30 -1.99 -9.50
C ASN A 41 -6.86 -1.46 -9.36
N GLN A 42 -6.22 -1.16 -10.49
CA GLN A 42 -4.88 -0.54 -10.54
C GLN A 42 -4.76 0.73 -9.68
N ILE A 43 -5.83 1.52 -9.55
CA ILE A 43 -5.87 2.73 -8.73
C ILE A 43 -5.75 2.38 -7.25
N THR A 44 -6.41 1.30 -6.81
CA THR A 44 -6.32 0.79 -5.44
C THR A 44 -4.92 0.30 -5.14
N VAL A 45 -4.32 -0.46 -6.07
CA VAL A 45 -2.93 -0.93 -5.94
C VAL A 45 -1.96 0.24 -5.83
N LYS A 46 -2.06 1.24 -6.71
CA LYS A 46 -1.22 2.44 -6.67
C LYS A 46 -1.32 3.14 -5.30
N ARG A 47 -2.54 3.36 -4.80
CA ARG A 47 -2.77 4.00 -3.48
C ARG A 47 -2.16 3.20 -2.32
N ILE A 48 -2.22 1.87 -2.36
CA ILE A 48 -1.59 1.01 -1.34
C ILE A 48 -0.08 1.15 -1.38
N CYS A 49 0.52 1.08 -2.57
CA CYS A 49 1.95 1.26 -2.75
C CYS A 49 2.43 2.67 -2.32
N ASP A 50 1.69 3.72 -2.69
CA ASP A 50 2.00 5.10 -2.30
C ASP A 50 1.94 5.25 -0.77
N ARG A 51 0.91 4.69 -0.13
CA ARG A 51 0.78 4.70 1.34
C ARG A 51 1.89 3.89 2.02
N TRP A 52 2.25 2.72 1.49
CA TRP A 52 3.38 1.93 1.97
C TRP A 52 4.70 2.71 1.88
N MET A 53 4.94 3.41 0.77
CA MET A 53 6.14 4.23 0.60
C MET A 53 6.17 5.42 1.55
N GLN A 54 5.02 6.05 1.81
CA GLN A 54 4.89 7.13 2.80
C GLN A 54 5.10 6.63 4.22
N GLU A 55 4.43 5.53 4.63
CA GLU A 55 4.60 4.92 5.95
C GLU A 55 6.04 4.42 6.17
N GLY A 56 6.66 3.83 5.15
CA GLY A 56 8.06 3.42 5.16
C GLY A 56 9.04 4.59 5.20
N THR A 57 8.70 5.74 4.60
CA THR A 57 9.50 6.98 4.68
C THR A 57 9.39 7.60 6.07
N THR A 58 8.21 7.60 6.68
CA THR A 58 8.00 8.09 8.05
C THR A 58 8.72 7.20 9.07
N LYS A 59 8.73 5.87 8.89
CA LYS A 59 9.52 4.95 9.74
C LYS A 59 11.03 5.13 9.54
N ARG A 60 11.52 5.32 8.31
CA ARG A 60 12.95 5.57 8.05
C ARG A 60 13.45 6.90 8.60
N ARG A 61 12.61 7.93 8.71
CA ARG A 61 12.96 9.19 9.39
C ARG A 61 13.02 9.08 10.93
N GLY A 62 12.50 7.99 11.52
CA GLY A 62 12.62 7.69 12.95
C GLY A 62 13.85 6.85 13.33
N GLN A 63 14.59 6.34 12.36
CA GLN A 63 15.87 5.63 12.56
C GLN A 63 17.03 6.42 11.94
N SER A 64 17.06 7.73 12.21
CA SER A 64 18.31 8.47 12.07
C SER A 64 19.08 8.33 13.38
N ARG A 65 20.20 7.59 13.32
CA ARG A 65 21.26 7.34 14.32
C ARG A 65 21.08 6.15 15.29
N PRO A 66 21.95 5.12 15.22
CA PRO A 66 22.42 4.48 16.44
C PRO A 66 23.28 5.48 17.24
N PRO A 67 23.17 5.54 18.57
CA PRO A 67 24.15 6.26 19.37
C PRO A 67 25.50 5.57 19.23
N LEU A 68 26.53 6.34 18.86
CA LEU A 68 27.92 5.98 19.09
C LEU A 68 28.21 6.02 20.59
#